data_AF-A0A9E6EN39-F1
#
_entry.id   AF-A0A9E6EN39-F1
#
_cell.length_a   1.000
_cell.length_b   1.000
_cell.length_c   1.000
_cell.angle_alpha   90.00
_cell.angle_beta   90.00
_cell.angle_gamma   90.00
#
_symmetry.space_group_name_H-M   'P 1'
#
loop_
_entity.id
_entity.type
_entity.pdbx_description
1 polymer ?
#
loop_
_entity_poly.entity_id
_entity_poly.type
_entity_poly.pdbx_seq_one_letter_code
_entity_poly.pdbx_strand_id
1 'polypeptide(L)'
;GGWDPLFSRWPKWSELYIYSQPAEKGVGYWTNTGMVEAEVRVSPFPFLDLRGTYYHMAAFQAPAAVNGTFGAGKNRGDLWQARLDLKLDERLKGHVLYERLSPGDFYSVRNPGYFFRMEMTYTFRARI
;
A
#
# COMPACT_ATOMS: atom_id res chain seq x y z
N GLY A 1 18.08 -10.13 18.39
CA GLY A 1 16.93 -11.00 18.09
C GLY A 1 15.77 -10.12 17.68
N GLY A 2 15.27 -10.25 16.46
CA GLY A 2 14.11 -9.50 15.98
C GLY A 2 12.90 -10.42 15.84
N TRP A 3 11.72 -9.90 16.14
CA TRP A 3 10.45 -10.59 15.94
C TRP A 3 10.22 -10.91 14.45
N ASP A 4 9.70 -12.10 14.17
CA ASP A 4 9.40 -12.60 12.81
C ASP A 4 7.89 -12.82 12.67
N PRO A 5 7.17 -12.10 11.78
CA PRO A 5 5.74 -12.26 11.62
C PRO A 5 5.38 -13.65 11.06
N LEU A 6 4.82 -14.50 11.92
CA LEU A 6 4.31 -15.84 11.59
C LEU A 6 2.99 -15.82 10.80
N PHE A 7 2.23 -14.72 10.82
CA PHE A 7 0.91 -14.63 10.17
C PHE A 7 0.75 -13.34 9.34
N SER A 8 0.41 -13.56 8.05
CA SER A 8 0.09 -12.58 6.99
C SER A 8 1.21 -11.64 6.55
N ARG A 9 2.00 -12.11 5.58
CA ARG A 9 2.98 -11.32 4.81
C ARG A 9 2.33 -10.58 3.62
N TRP A 10 1.01 -10.72 3.46
CA TRP A 10 0.26 -10.09 2.37
C TRP A 10 -0.10 -8.64 2.75
N PRO A 11 0.01 -7.68 1.83
CA PRO A 11 -0.05 -6.25 2.15
C PRO A 11 -1.37 -5.84 2.82
N LYS A 12 -1.27 -5.44 4.09
CA LYS A 12 -2.42 -4.94 4.88
C LYS A 12 -2.82 -3.51 4.50
N TRP A 13 -1.84 -2.68 4.14
CA TRP A 13 -2.03 -1.25 3.89
C TRP A 13 -1.78 -0.81 2.45
N SER A 14 -0.95 -1.53 1.68
CA SER A 14 -0.60 -1.14 0.30
C SER A 14 0.04 -2.27 -0.48
N GLU A 15 -0.41 -2.48 -1.71
CA GLU A 15 0.19 -3.47 -2.61
C GLU A 15 1.54 -3.02 -3.18
N LEU A 16 1.79 -1.71 -3.28
CA LEU A 16 3.05 -1.12 -3.73
C LEU A 16 4.13 -1.09 -2.65
N TYR A 17 3.79 -0.64 -1.44
CA TYR A 17 4.79 -0.33 -0.41
C TYR A 17 5.59 -1.56 0.02
N ILE A 18 4.97 -2.74 0.00
CA ILE A 18 5.65 -3.99 0.33
C ILE A 18 6.84 -4.30 -0.59
N TYR A 19 6.92 -3.72 -1.79
CA TYR A 19 8.04 -3.89 -2.70
C TYR A 19 9.25 -3.00 -2.36
N SER A 20 9.11 -2.00 -1.48
CA SER A 20 10.28 -1.24 -0.96
C SER A 20 10.98 -1.97 0.19
N GLN A 21 10.24 -2.80 0.92
CA GLN A 21 10.70 -3.47 2.14
C GLN A 21 11.79 -4.56 1.95
N PRO A 22 11.95 -5.23 0.78
CA PRO A 22 13.06 -6.14 0.52
C PRO A 22 14.43 -5.51 0.70
N ALA A 23 14.56 -4.23 0.32
CA ALA A 23 15.81 -3.50 0.46
C ALA A 23 16.14 -3.15 1.93
N GLU A 24 15.17 -3.33 2.84
CA GLU A 24 15.31 -3.05 4.27
C GLU A 24 15.54 -4.32 5.10
N LYS A 25 14.65 -5.30 4.94
CA LYS A 25 14.74 -6.57 5.69
C LYS A 25 14.00 -7.71 5.00
N GLY A 26 12.98 -7.43 4.19
CA GLY A 26 12.16 -8.42 3.50
C GLY A 26 10.76 -7.90 3.18
N VAL A 27 10.07 -8.50 2.21
CA VAL A 27 8.66 -8.18 1.90
C VAL A 27 7.78 -8.43 3.14
N GLY A 28 6.94 -7.46 3.50
CA GLY A 28 6.00 -7.56 4.62
C GLY A 28 6.62 -7.37 6.01
N TYR A 29 7.89 -6.95 6.10
CA TYR A 29 8.60 -6.75 7.37
C TYR A 29 8.46 -5.31 7.88
N TRP A 30 7.40 -5.05 8.65
CA TRP A 30 7.11 -3.75 9.23
C TRP A 30 7.94 -3.49 10.49
N THR A 31 9.20 -3.12 10.32
CA THR A 31 10.08 -2.72 11.43
C THR A 31 10.36 -1.22 11.39
N ASN A 32 10.49 -0.58 12.56
CA ASN A 32 10.85 0.83 12.66
C ASN A 32 9.96 1.76 11.80
N THR A 33 8.65 1.47 11.76
CA THR A 33 7.69 2.20 10.91
C THR A 33 6.48 2.62 11.74
N GLY A 34 6.18 3.91 11.72
CA GLY A 34 4.92 4.50 12.15
C GLY A 34 4.20 5.12 10.95
N MET A 35 2.88 5.13 10.97
CA MET A 35 2.07 5.60 9.85
C MET A 35 0.85 6.36 10.37
N VAL A 36 0.56 7.50 9.75
CA VAL A 36 -0.70 8.24 9.93
C VAL A 36 -1.52 8.06 8.67
N GLU A 37 -2.78 7.71 8.84
CA GLU A 37 -3.73 7.43 7.76
C GLU A 37 -4.87 8.45 7.76
N ALA A 38 -5.22 8.93 6.59
CA ALA A 38 -6.44 9.68 6.33
C ALA A 38 -7.17 9.04 5.14
N GLU A 39 -8.40 8.59 5.38
CA GLU A 39 -9.24 7.94 4.37
C GLU A 39 -10.51 8.73 4.13
N VAL A 40 -10.90 8.85 2.86
CA VAL A 40 -12.20 9.35 2.43
C VAL A 40 -12.86 8.30 1.55
N ARG A 41 -14.12 8.00 1.86
CA ARG A 41 -14.96 7.10 1.09
C ARG A 41 -16.23 7.82 0.63
N VAL A 42 -16.55 7.68 -0.65
CA VAL A 42 -17.77 8.25 -1.25
C VAL A 42 -18.42 7.20 -2.13
N SER A 43 -19.72 7.02 -1.98
CA SER A 43 -20.52 6.10 -2.79
C SER A 43 -21.57 6.89 -3.57
N PRO A 44 -21.20 7.53 -4.70
CA PRO A 44 -22.11 8.43 -5.41
C PRO A 44 -23.28 7.68 -6.06
N PHE A 45 -23.11 6.39 -6.35
CA PHE A 45 -24.15 5.52 -6.90
C PHE A 45 -24.11 4.15 -6.20
N PRO A 46 -25.22 3.39 -6.17
CA PRO A 46 -25.26 2.06 -5.53
C PRO A 46 -24.26 1.04 -6.11
N PHE A 47 -23.87 1.21 -7.38
CA PHE A 47 -22.94 0.32 -8.08
C PHE A 47 -21.47 0.77 -7.99
N LEU A 48 -21.19 1.93 -7.38
CA LEU A 48 -19.88 2.58 -7.40
C LEU A 48 -19.46 3.03 -5.99
N ASP A 49 -18.35 2.46 -5.52
CA ASP A 49 -17.68 2.85 -4.29
C ASP A 49 -16.31 3.47 -4.64
N LEU A 50 -16.06 4.70 -4.19
CA LEU A 50 -14.78 5.39 -4.35
C LEU A 50 -14.07 5.51 -3.00
N ARG A 51 -12.78 5.21 -2.95
CA ARG A 51 -11.94 5.34 -1.76
C ARG A 51 -10.62 6.00 -2.10
N GLY A 52 -10.35 7.13 -1.45
CA GLY A 52 -9.06 7.80 -1.48
C GLY A 52 -8.40 7.68 -0.12
N THR A 53 -7.16 7.20 -0.09
CA THR A 53 -6.41 7.05 1.16
C THR A 53 -5.05 7.70 1.03
N TYR A 54 -4.67 8.46 2.05
CA TYR A 54 -3.36 9.06 2.19
C TYR A 54 -2.68 8.49 3.43
N TYR A 55 -1.41 8.11 3.27
CA TYR A 55 -0.56 7.71 4.36
C TYR A 55 0.70 8.57 4.39
N HIS A 56 0.99 9.12 5.58
CA HIS A 56 2.31 9.64 5.89
C HIS A 56 3.08 8.60 6.71
N MET A 57 4.28 8.23 6.27
CA MET A 57 5.09 7.20 6.91
C MET A 57 6.36 7.79 7.51
N ALA A 58 6.63 7.45 8.77
CA ALA A 58 7.81 7.86 9.49
C ALA A 58 8.51 6.66 10.13
N ALA A 59 9.78 6.84 10.46
CA ALA A 59 10.57 5.90 11.25
C ALA A 59 10.74 6.42 12.67
N PHE A 60 10.67 5.53 13.66
CA PHE A 60 10.92 5.91 15.05
C PHE A 60 12.40 6.27 15.28
N GLN A 61 13.28 5.56 14.56
CA GLN A 61 14.73 5.74 14.59
C GLN A 61 15.27 5.96 13.16
N ALA A 62 16.34 6.73 13.02
CA ALA A 62 17.04 6.84 11.74
C ALA A 62 17.69 5.50 11.37
N PRO A 63 18.00 5.25 10.08
CA PRO A 63 18.73 4.06 9.66
C PRO A 63 20.06 3.92 10.41
N ALA A 64 20.43 2.69 10.76
CA ALA A 64 21.67 2.42 11.49
C ALA A 64 22.94 2.76 10.68
N ALA A 65 22.83 2.80 9.34
CA ALA A 65 23.88 3.24 8.44
C ALA A 65 23.28 4.00 7.25
N VAL A 66 23.89 5.13 6.91
CA VAL A 66 23.62 5.85 5.65
C VAL A 66 24.40 5.15 4.55
N ASN A 67 23.73 4.73 3.48
CA ASN A 67 24.36 3.99 2.38
C ASN A 67 23.65 4.27 1.04
N GLY A 68 23.94 3.48 0.01
CA GLY A 68 23.33 3.62 -1.32
C GLY A 68 21.79 3.55 -1.33
N THR A 69 21.16 3.00 -0.29
CA THR A 69 19.70 2.82 -0.16
C THR A 69 19.09 3.73 0.91
N PHE A 70 19.77 3.89 2.05
CA PHE A 70 19.27 4.61 3.22
C PHE A 70 19.88 6.00 3.34
N GLY A 71 19.02 6.99 3.57
CA GLY A 71 19.39 8.33 3.97
C GLY A 71 19.62 8.44 5.48
N ALA A 72 19.77 9.65 5.98
CA ALA A 72 19.95 9.94 7.41
C ALA A 72 18.65 10.32 8.13
N GLY A 73 17.55 10.46 7.38
CA GLY A 73 16.30 11.00 7.90
C GLY A 73 15.36 9.96 8.52
N LYS A 74 14.21 10.45 9.01
CA LYS A 74 13.15 9.61 9.60
C LYS A 74 11.86 9.64 8.78
N ASN A 75 11.74 10.51 7.77
CA ASN A 75 10.56 10.54 6.93
C ASN A 75 10.66 9.43 5.87
N ARG A 76 9.82 8.40 5.98
CA ARG A 76 9.78 7.29 5.02
C ARG A 76 9.02 7.65 3.75
N GLY A 77 8.25 8.74 3.79
CA GLY A 77 7.57 9.31 2.64
C GLY A 77 6.06 9.13 2.70
N ASP A 78 5.43 9.39 1.57
CA ASP A 78 3.99 9.52 1.45
C ASP A 78 3.44 8.52 0.44
N LEU A 79 2.33 7.88 0.79
CA LEU A 79 1.62 6.95 -0.08
C LEU A 79 0.21 7.47 -0.34
N TRP A 80 -0.10 7.63 -1.61
CA TRP A 80 -1.44 7.95 -2.09
C TRP A 80 -2.07 6.71 -2.70
N GLN A 81 -3.33 6.44 -2.34
CA GLN A 81 -4.15 5.39 -2.93
C GLN A 81 -5.44 5.96 -3.46
N ALA A 82 -5.82 5.51 -4.66
CA ALA A 82 -7.15 5.71 -5.23
C ALA A 82 -7.71 4.34 -5.61
N ARG A 83 -8.85 3.97 -5.03
CA ARG A 83 -9.55 2.73 -5.31
C ARG A 83 -10.97 3.02 -5.75
N LEU A 84 -11.39 2.27 -6.77
CA LEU A 84 -12.73 2.28 -7.31
C LEU A 84 -13.23 0.83 -7.29
N ASP A 85 -14.35 0.59 -6.62
CA ASP A 85 -15.02 -0.72 -6.62
C ASP A 85 -16.35 -0.62 -7.40
N LEU A 86 -16.55 -1.54 -8.35
CA LEU A 86 -17.74 -1.65 -9.21
C LEU A 86 -18.56 -2.88 -8.84
N LYS A 87 -19.87 -2.68 -8.64
CA LYS A 87 -20.87 -3.73 -8.49
C LYS A 87 -21.87 -3.60 -9.63
N LEU A 88 -21.48 -4.08 -10.81
CA LEU A 88 -22.28 -3.94 -12.04
C LEU A 88 -23.54 -4.82 -11.98
N ASP A 89 -23.43 -6.01 -11.41
CA ASP A 89 -24.52 -6.96 -11.15
C ASP A 89 -24.14 -7.90 -9.98
N GLU A 90 -25.07 -8.70 -9.47
CA GLU A 90 -24.82 -9.75 -8.47
C GLU A 90 -23.72 -10.74 -8.89
N ARG A 91 -23.54 -10.90 -10.21
CA ARG A 91 -22.57 -11.83 -10.80
C ARG A 91 -21.30 -11.16 -11.25
N LEU A 92 -21.31 -9.85 -11.48
CA LEU A 92 -20.19 -9.11 -12.06
C LEU A 92 -19.78 -7.97 -11.16
N LYS A 93 -18.61 -8.14 -10.53
CA LYS A 93 -17.98 -7.14 -9.70
C LYS A 93 -16.54 -6.94 -10.14
N GLY A 94 -15.97 -5.78 -9.83
CA GLY A 94 -14.58 -5.50 -10.12
C GLY A 94 -14.05 -4.37 -9.28
N HIS A 95 -12.76 -4.12 -9.39
CA HIS A 95 -12.14 -2.96 -8.80
C HIS A 95 -10.93 -2.49 -9.59
N VAL A 96 -10.59 -1.23 -9.41
CA VAL A 96 -9.36 -0.60 -9.88
C VAL A 96 -8.65 0.00 -8.68
N LEU A 97 -7.35 -0.25 -8.58
CA LEU A 97 -6.47 0.30 -7.55
C LEU A 97 -5.31 1.00 -8.24
N TYR A 98 -5.06 2.23 -7.84
CA TYR A 98 -3.86 2.98 -8.20
C TYR A 98 -3.17 3.46 -6.92
N GLU A 99 -1.85 3.29 -6.87
CA GLU A 99 -1.04 3.74 -5.75
C GLU A 99 0.18 4.52 -6.25
N ARG A 100 0.56 5.55 -5.50
CA ARG A 100 1.80 6.32 -5.73
C ARG A 100 2.55 6.48 -4.42
N LEU A 101 3.76 5.94 -4.38
CA LEU A 101 4.70 6.10 -3.26
C LEU A 101 5.71 7.20 -3.60
N SER A 102 5.82 8.21 -2.75
CA SER A 102 6.84 9.26 -2.84
C SER A 102 7.81 9.08 -1.68
N PRO A 103 9.03 8.56 -1.90
CA PRO A 103 9.97 8.29 -0.81
C PRO A 103 10.45 9.57 -0.13
N GLY A 104 10.55 9.52 1.21
CA GLY A 104 11.08 10.62 2.03
C GLY A 104 12.59 10.55 2.24
N ASP A 105 13.09 11.31 3.22
CA ASP A 105 14.52 11.43 3.52
C ASP A 105 15.15 10.24 4.25
N PHE A 106 14.33 9.26 4.65
CA PHE A 106 14.77 7.95 5.12
C PHE A 106 15.49 7.16 4.02
N TYR A 107 15.20 7.43 2.75
CA TYR A 107 15.87 6.81 1.60
C TYR A 107 16.79 7.81 0.90
N SER A 108 17.90 7.30 0.37
CA SER A 108 18.87 8.09 -0.41
C SER A 108 18.35 8.36 -1.82
N VAL A 109 17.69 7.37 -2.43
CA VAL A 109 17.03 7.47 -3.73
C VAL A 109 15.55 7.77 -3.51
N ARG A 110 15.04 8.84 -4.15
CA ARG A 110 13.70 9.38 -3.89
C ARG A 110 12.81 9.44 -5.14
N ASN A 111 13.03 8.51 -6.06
CA ASN A 111 12.18 8.38 -7.24
C ASN A 111 10.80 7.86 -6.83
N PRO A 112 9.70 8.46 -7.31
CA PRO A 112 8.37 7.98 -6.99
C PRO A 112 8.10 6.60 -7.61
N GLY A 113 7.46 5.73 -6.84
CA GLY A 113 6.95 4.43 -7.29
C GLY A 113 5.47 4.51 -7.63
N TYR A 114 5.03 3.69 -8.58
CA TYR A 114 3.65 3.64 -9.06
C TYR A 114 3.16 2.20 -9.13
N PHE A 115 1.91 1.98 -8.76
CA PHE A 115 1.24 0.69 -8.88
C PHE A 115 -0.15 0.87 -9.46
N PHE A 116 -0.53 -0.04 -10.35
CA PHE A 116 -1.85 -0.07 -10.94
C PHE A 116 -2.34 -1.50 -11.05
N ARG A 117 -3.58 -1.73 -10.61
CA ARG A 117 -4.26 -3.02 -10.72
C ARG A 117 -5.70 -2.81 -11.13
N MET A 118 -6.16 -3.67 -12.02
CA MET A 118 -7.56 -3.82 -12.37
C MET A 118 -7.93 -5.29 -12.20
N GLU A 119 -9.07 -5.54 -11.58
CA GLU A 119 -9.60 -6.89 -11.38
C GLU A 119 -11.09 -6.93 -11.69
N MET A 120 -11.52 -8.00 -12.35
CA MET A 120 -12.92 -8.28 -12.62
C MET A 120 -13.23 -9.73 -12.26
N THR A 121 -14.35 -9.96 -11.62
CA THR A 121 -14.80 -11.28 -11.18
C THR A 121 -16.21 -11.52 -11.70
N TYR A 122 -16.40 -12.65 -12.39
CA TYR A 122 -17.70 -13.14 -12.82
C TYR A 122 -18.04 -14.45 -12.11
N THR A 123 -19.22 -14.55 -11.51
CA THR A 123 -19.66 -15.76 -10.78
C THR A 123 -20.72 -16.52 -11.56
N PHE A 124 -20.44 -17.77 -11.91
CA PHE A 124 -21.41 -18.70 -12.49
C PHE A 124 -22.23 -19.38 -11.38
N ARG A 125 -23.55 -19.50 -11.56
CA ARG A 125 -24.38 -20.36 -10.71
C ARG A 125 -24.59 -21.70 -11.43
N ALA A 126 -24.11 -22.78 -10.84
CA ALA A 126 -24.46 -24.12 -11.30
C ALA A 126 -25.93 -24.39 -10.94
N ARG A 127 -26.71 -24.90 -11.89
CA ARG A 127 -28.01 -25.50 -11.61
C ARG A 127 -27.72 -26.92 -11.12
N ILE A 128 -27.92 -27.16 -9.83
CA ILE A 128 -27.96 -28.52 -9.25
C ILE A 128 -29.41 -29.00 -9.38
#